data_AF-A0A972B4M7-F1
#
_entry.id   AF-A0A972B4M7-F1
#
_cell.length_a   1.000
_cell.length_b   1.000
_cell.length_c   1.000
_cell.angle_alpha   90.00
_cell.angle_beta   90.00
_cell.angle_gamma   90.00
#
_symmetry.space_group_name_H-M   'P 1'
#
loop_
_entity.id
_entity.type
_entity.pdbx_description
1 polymer ?
#
loop_
_entity_poly.entity_id
_entity_poly.type
_entity_poly.pdbx_seq_one_letter_code
_entity_poly.pdbx_strand_id
1 'polypeptide(L)'
;MMNEKYDKEIEELKQKVKEIEEANINNQKQANRLKSYIDRLNEIVNDFDNCNPDELYKRTVEKVIIHKGKIIEVYFTCLVNPIKVRYSARGKLNYKIEVDL
;
A
#
# COMPACT_ATOMS: atom_id res chain seq x y z
N MET A 1 -23.85 36.33 32.83
CA MET A 1 -23.71 36.84 31.46
C MET A 1 -23.97 35.69 30.50
N MET A 2 -25.06 35.73 29.72
CA MET A 2 -25.40 34.64 28.77
C MET A 2 -24.42 34.60 27.59
N ASN A 3 -23.89 35.76 27.16
CA ASN A 3 -22.98 35.87 26.02
C ASN A 3 -21.69 35.07 26.20
N GLU A 4 -21.05 35.12 27.36
CA GLU A 4 -19.78 34.38 27.60
C GLU A 4 -19.95 32.86 27.49
N LYS A 5 -21.13 32.33 27.83
CA LYS A 5 -21.44 30.90 27.70
C LYS A 5 -21.65 30.52 26.24
N TYR A 6 -22.36 31.36 25.48
CA TYR A 6 -22.56 31.14 24.05
C TYR A 6 -21.26 31.32 23.25
N ASP A 7 -20.41 32.29 23.60
CA ASP A 7 -19.10 32.49 22.97
C ASP A 7 -18.21 31.25 23.15
N LYS A 8 -18.24 30.65 24.34
CA LYS A 8 -17.49 29.43 24.64
C LYS A 8 -18.02 28.21 23.89
N GLU A 9 -19.35 28.05 23.81
CA GLU A 9 -19.97 27.00 22.98
C GLU A 9 -19.64 27.17 21.48
N ILE A 10 -19.58 28.41 21.00
CA ILE A 10 -19.19 28.72 19.61
C ILE A 10 -17.72 28.37 19.37
N GLU A 11 -16.81 28.67 20.29
CA GLU A 11 -15.40 28.26 20.17
C GLU A 11 -15.23 26.74 20.16
N GLU A 12 -15.93 26.02 21.04
CA GLU A 12 -15.89 24.55 21.08
C GLU A 12 -16.42 23.93 19.79
N LEU A 13 -17.48 24.49 19.21
CA LEU A 13 -18.01 24.04 17.92
C LEU A 13 -17.04 24.34 16.77
N LYS A 14 -16.40 25.51 16.74
CA LYS A 14 -15.39 25.85 15.73
C LYS A 14 -14.19 24.89 15.80
N GLN A 15 -13.75 24.55 17.01
CA GLN A 15 -12.65 23.61 17.21
C GLN A 15 -13.02 22.20 16.69
N LYS A 16 -14.23 21.71 16.99
CA LYS A 16 -14.72 20.42 16.45
C LYS A 16 -14.83 20.42 14.94
N VAL A 17 -15.29 21.51 14.33
CA VAL A 17 -15.36 21.63 12.86
C VAL A 17 -13.97 21.50 12.25
N LYS A 18 -12.98 22.19 12.82
CA LYS A 18 -11.59 22.13 12.35
C LYS A 18 -11.00 20.72 12.45
N GLU A 19 -11.25 20.02 13.56
CA GLU A 19 -10.80 18.63 13.74
C GLU A 19 -11.42 17.68 12.71
N ILE A 20 -12.71 17.85 12.40
CA ILE A 20 -13.41 17.06 11.36
C ILE A 20 -12.85 17.38 9.97
N GLU A 21 -12.58 18.64 9.65
CA GLU A 21 -11.97 19.04 8.37
C GLU A 21 -10.57 18.45 8.19
N GLU A 22 -9.72 18.51 9.22
CA GLU A 22 -8.39 17.91 9.20
C GLU A 22 -8.44 16.39 9.03
N ALA A 23 -9.36 15.71 9.71
CA ALA A 23 -9.60 14.29 9.54
C ALA A 23 -10.07 13.95 8.10
N ASN A 24 -10.97 14.75 7.54
CA ASN A 24 -11.46 14.57 6.18
C ASN A 24 -10.35 14.75 5.13
N ILE A 25 -9.49 15.75 5.30
CA ILE A 25 -8.32 15.97 4.43
C ILE A 25 -7.39 14.76 4.48
N ASN A 26 -7.13 14.22 5.67
CA ASN A 26 -6.28 13.04 5.83
C ASN A 26 -6.91 11.80 5.20
N ASN A 27 -8.22 11.61 5.36
CA ASN A 27 -8.94 10.50 4.73
C ASN A 27 -8.93 10.60 3.20
N GLN A 28 -9.13 11.80 2.64
CA GLN A 28 -9.02 12.03 1.20
C GLN A 28 -7.62 11.74 0.66
N LYS A 29 -6.56 12.16 1.37
CA LYS A 29 -5.18 11.82 1.00
C LYS A 29 -4.94 10.32 0.99
N GLN A 30 -5.46 9.59 1.98
CA GLN A 30 -5.36 8.13 2.03
C GLN A 30 -6.14 7.47 0.89
N ALA A 31 -7.36 7.91 0.61
CA ALA A 31 -8.18 7.40 -0.49
C ALA A 31 -7.51 7.62 -1.86
N ASN A 32 -6.92 8.80 -2.08
CA ASN A 32 -6.20 9.11 -3.32
C ASN A 32 -4.96 8.23 -3.50
N ARG A 33 -4.21 7.96 -2.42
CA ARG A 33 -3.07 7.02 -2.45
C ARG A 33 -3.54 5.61 -2.79
N LEU A 34 -4.61 5.13 -2.14
CA LEU A 34 -5.18 3.81 -2.39
C LEU A 34 -5.62 3.67 -3.85
N LYS A 35 -6.30 4.68 -4.39
CA LYS A 35 -6.71 4.71 -5.80
C LYS A 35 -5.51 4.61 -6.73
N SER A 36 -4.44 5.38 -6.47
CA SER A 36 -3.21 5.30 -7.27
C SER A 36 -2.56 3.90 -7.24
N TYR A 37 -2.65 3.17 -6.14
CA TYR A 37 -2.15 1.78 -6.07
C TYR A 37 -3.03 0.82 -6.87
N ILE A 38 -4.36 0.96 -6.77
CA ILE A 38 -5.31 0.17 -7.55
C ILE A 38 -5.08 0.39 -9.05
N ASP A 39 -4.93 1.64 -9.48
CA ASP A 39 -4.71 1.99 -10.88
C ASP A 39 -3.41 1.35 -11.42
N ARG A 40 -2.31 1.43 -10.65
CA ARG A 40 -1.03 0.78 -11.01
C ARG A 40 -1.11 -0.74 -11.04
N LEU A 41 -1.87 -1.36 -10.12
CA LEU A 41 -2.08 -2.81 -10.14
C LEU A 41 -2.90 -3.22 -11.38
N ASN A 42 -3.93 -2.46 -11.73
CA ASN A 42 -4.71 -2.72 -12.94
C ASN A 42 -3.86 -2.58 -14.21
N GLU A 43 -2.97 -1.58 -14.29
CA GLU A 43 -2.01 -1.46 -15.40
C GLU A 43 -1.12 -2.70 -15.52
N ILE A 44 -0.57 -3.20 -14.41
CA ILE A 44 0.28 -4.40 -14.39
C ILE A 44 -0.49 -5.64 -14.85
N VAL A 45 -1.72 -5.81 -14.38
CA VAL A 45 -2.59 -6.95 -14.75
C VAL A 45 -2.95 -6.90 -16.22
N ASN A 46 -3.31 -5.72 -16.75
CA ASN A 46 -3.64 -5.56 -18.17
C ASN A 46 -2.43 -5.79 -19.09
N ASP A 47 -1.24 -5.43 -18.63
CA ASP A 47 0.00 -5.67 -19.38
C ASP A 47 0.45 -7.13 -19.28
N PHE A 48 -0.05 -7.93 -18.33
CA PHE A 48 0.39 -9.32 -18.11
C PHE A 48 0.17 -10.20 -19.35
N ASP A 49 -0.93 -9.99 -20.09
CA ASP A 49 -1.26 -10.76 -21.29
C ASP A 49 -0.48 -10.28 -22.54
N ASN A 50 0.08 -9.07 -22.50
CA ASN A 50 0.65 -8.39 -23.67
C ASN A 50 2.17 -8.13 -23.58
N CYS A 51 2.77 -8.27 -22.40
CA CYS A 51 4.18 -7.98 -22.15
C CYS A 51 5.00 -9.24 -21.84
N ASN A 52 6.28 -9.21 -22.20
CA ASN A 52 7.22 -10.25 -21.79
C ASN A 52 7.33 -10.27 -20.26
N PRO A 53 7.21 -11.43 -19.58
CA PRO A 53 7.37 -11.55 -18.13
C PRO A 53 8.64 -10.88 -17.56
N ASP A 54 9.76 -10.93 -18.28
CA ASP A 54 11.01 -10.31 -17.85
C ASP A 54 10.96 -8.78 -17.85
N GLU A 55 10.24 -8.20 -18.80
CA GLU A 55 10.08 -6.75 -18.91
C GLU A 55 9.11 -6.24 -17.85
N LEU A 56 8.03 -6.98 -17.62
CA LEU A 56 7.10 -6.73 -16.53
C LEU A 56 7.82 -6.80 -15.17
N TYR A 57 8.66 -7.81 -14.94
CA TYR A 57 9.45 -7.94 -13.72
C TYR A 57 10.34 -6.72 -13.49
N LYS A 58 11.08 -6.27 -14.50
CA LYS A 58 11.96 -5.08 -14.39
C LYS A 58 11.21 -3.79 -14.06
N ARG A 59 9.98 -3.65 -14.55
CA ARG A 59 9.15 -2.45 -14.32
C ARG A 59 8.47 -2.45 -12.94
N THR A 60 8.14 -3.64 -12.43
CA THR A 60 7.29 -3.79 -11.24
C THR A 60 8.08 -4.09 -9.97
N VAL A 61 9.20 -4.79 -10.05
CA VAL A 61 10.01 -5.16 -8.88
C VAL A 61 11.10 -4.12 -8.68
N GLU A 62 11.06 -3.45 -7.52
CA GLU A 62 12.05 -2.46 -7.13
C GLU A 62 13.29 -3.13 -6.51
N LYS A 63 13.07 -4.05 -5.57
CA LYS A 63 14.15 -4.82 -4.93
C LYS A 63 13.64 -6.14 -4.36
N VAL A 64 14.56 -7.09 -4.25
CA VAL A 64 14.32 -8.39 -3.60
C VAL A 64 15.32 -8.55 -2.46
N ILE A 65 14.82 -8.85 -1.26
CA ILE A 65 15.64 -9.12 -0.09
C ILE A 65 15.46 -10.58 0.32
N ILE A 66 16.56 -11.30 0.43
CA ILE A 66 16.58 -12.69 0.89
C ILE A 66 17.04 -12.71 2.34
N HIS A 67 16.16 -13.15 3.22
CA HIS A 67 16.41 -13.24 4.66
C HIS A 67 16.81 -14.67 5.05
N LYS A 68 17.52 -14.77 6.19
CA LYS A 68 17.75 -16.06 6.86
C LYS A 68 16.39 -16.70 7.20
N GLY A 69 16.32 -18.04 7.12
CA GLY A 69 15.08 -18.78 7.36
C GLY A 69 14.19 -18.96 6.13
N LYS A 70 14.77 -18.83 4.92
CA LYS A 70 14.07 -19.04 3.63
C LYS A 70 12.88 -18.10 3.45
N ILE A 71 13.08 -16.81 3.70
CA ILE A 71 12.08 -15.77 3.49
C ILE A 71 12.58 -14.85 2.39
N ILE A 72 11.75 -14.61 1.38
CA ILE A 72 11.97 -13.62 0.32
C ILE A 72 11.00 -12.48 0.56
N GLU A 73 11.51 -11.26 0.56
CA GLU A 73 10.71 -10.05 0.54
C GLU A 73 10.87 -9.37 -0.82
N VAL A 74 9.77 -9.24 -1.55
CA VAL A 74 9.73 -8.57 -2.84
C VAL A 74 9.07 -7.21 -2.66
N TYR A 75 9.80 -6.16 -2.98
CA TYR A 75 9.32 -4.79 -2.99
C TYR A 75 8.85 -4.45 -4.39
N PHE A 76 7.61 -4.01 -4.50
CA PHE A 76 7.02 -3.62 -5.77
C PHE A 76 6.89 -2.10 -5.84
N THR A 77 7.13 -1.53 -7.02
CA THR A 77 6.98 -0.08 -7.29
C THR A 77 5.54 0.41 -7.11
N CYS A 78 4.57 -0.51 -7.15
CA CYS A 78 3.15 -0.26 -7.00
C CYS A 78 2.58 -0.58 -5.60
N LEU A 79 3.38 -1.08 -4.66
CA LEU A 79 2.91 -1.42 -3.30
C LEU A 79 3.70 -0.67 -2.24
N VAL A 80 3.02 -0.23 -1.18
CA VAL A 80 3.67 0.39 -0.01
C VAL A 80 4.47 -0.63 0.78
N ASN A 81 3.88 -1.81 0.94
CA ASN A 81 4.45 -2.89 1.74
C ASN A 81 4.99 -3.98 0.82
N PRO A 82 6.16 -4.55 1.13
CA PRO A 82 6.68 -5.68 0.38
C PRO A 82 5.81 -6.92 0.58
N ILE A 83 5.76 -7.77 -0.43
CA ILE A 83 5.17 -9.10 -0.30
C ILE A 83 6.25 -10.03 0.27
N LYS A 84 5.95 -10.65 1.40
CA LYS A 84 6.85 -11.61 2.05
C LYS A 84 6.39 -13.02 1.72
N VAL A 85 7.28 -13.82 1.15
CA VAL A 85 7.03 -15.21 0.80
C VAL A 85 8.05 -16.08 1.52
N ARG A 86 7.57 -17.01 2.34
CA ARG A 86 8.42 -18.08 2.87
C ARG A 86 8.50 -19.17 1.82
N TYR A 87 9.71 -19.55 1.42
CA TYR A 87 9.92 -20.58 0.42
C TYR A 87 10.53 -21.83 1.05
N SER A 88 10.21 -22.98 0.49
CA SER A 88 10.92 -24.23 0.80
C SER A 88 11.57 -24.73 -0.49
N ALA A 89 12.90 -24.74 -0.53
CA ALA A 89 13.64 -25.34 -1.63
C ALA A 89 14.03 -26.77 -1.26
N ARG A 90 13.72 -27.74 -2.14
CA ARG A 90 14.24 -29.12 -2.11
C ARG A 90 14.90 -29.40 -3.46
N GLY A 91 16.18 -29.80 -3.46
CA GLY A 91 16.93 -30.18 -4.67
C GLY A 91 17.88 -29.12 -5.25
N LYS A 92 18.80 -29.54 -6.13
CA LYS A 92 19.69 -28.67 -6.91
C LYS A 92 18.92 -28.12 -8.13
N LEU A 93 18.74 -26.79 -8.16
CA LEU A 93 18.39 -25.95 -9.33
C LEU A 93 17.01 -26.11 -10.02
N ASN A 94 16.02 -26.80 -9.42
CA ASN A 94 14.61 -26.71 -9.85
C ASN A 94 13.75 -26.21 -8.69
N TYR A 95 13.54 -24.89 -8.60
CA TYR A 95 12.75 -24.28 -7.52
C TYR A 95 11.28 -24.28 -7.89
N LYS A 96 10.45 -24.95 -7.07
CA LYS A 96 9.00 -24.80 -7.07
C LYS A 96 8.63 -23.88 -5.91
N ILE A 97 8.02 -22.74 -6.19
CA ILE A 97 7.51 -21.82 -5.15
C ILE A 97 6.11 -22.32 -4.80
N GLU A 98 5.95 -22.85 -3.60
CA GLU A 98 4.65 -23.17 -3.02
C GLU A 98 4.27 -22.02 -2.09
N VAL A 99 3.13 -21.38 -2.37
CA VAL A 99 2.56 -20.31 -1.56
C VAL A 99 1.49 -20.95 -0.68
N ASP A 100 1.77 -21.08 0.62
CA ASP A 100 0.76 -21.46 1.59
C ASP A 100 -0.14 -20.24 1.85
N LEU A 101 -1.44 -20.39 1.58
CA LEU A 101 -2.50 -19.41 1.85
C LEU A 101 -3.02 -19.53 3.29
#